data_AF-A0A954ALS7-F1
#
_entry.id   AF-A0A954ALS7-F1
#
_cell.length_a   1.000
_cell.length_b   1.000
_cell.length_c   1.000
_cell.angle_alpha   90.00
_cell.angle_beta   90.00
_cell.angle_gamma   90.00
#
_symmetry.space_group_name_H-M   'P 1'
#
loop_
_entity.id
_entity.type
_entity.pdbx_description
1 polymer ?
#
loop_
_entity_poly.entity_id
_entity_poly.type
_entity_poly.pdbx_seq_one_letter_code
_entity_poly.pdbx_strand_id
1 'polypeptide(L)'
;MSKQANRRRSIVVNKRTQWRIVVEQAWPAGLAVLITSMGMCFFVTQVMLEANELAVELPSLPWVLVAGIGFVVVSLAVIAYCALRFSHRVAGPVYSIRRTLQSFRDGDMDARVRLRDGDFLTDLTDDLNDILERAARAPDDANATTQATATFEDRARVEANTQAGADIEATCR
;
A
#
# COMPACT_ATOMS: atom_id res chain seq x y z
N MET A 1 10.73 13.33 -35.74
CA MET A 1 10.57 14.17 -34.53
C MET A 1 9.64 13.44 -33.56
N SER A 2 10.20 12.63 -32.66
CA SER A 2 9.43 11.87 -31.67
C SER A 2 8.99 12.79 -30.54
N LYS A 3 7.68 12.97 -30.38
CA LYS A 3 7.08 13.64 -29.23
C LYS A 3 7.35 12.80 -27.99
N GLN A 4 8.42 13.12 -27.25
CA GLN A 4 8.57 12.64 -25.87
C GLN A 4 7.45 13.25 -25.04
N ALA A 5 6.46 12.42 -24.71
CA ALA A 5 5.34 12.78 -23.86
C ALA A 5 5.88 13.22 -22.49
N ASN A 6 5.60 14.48 -22.18
CA ASN A 6 5.94 15.16 -20.95
C ASN A 6 5.56 14.31 -19.72
N ARG A 7 6.58 13.90 -18.97
CA ARG A 7 6.54 13.03 -17.78
C ARG A 7 5.86 13.79 -16.63
N ARG A 8 4.52 13.80 -16.61
CA ARG A 8 3.71 14.45 -15.55
C ARG A 8 4.06 13.85 -14.19
N ARG A 9 4.80 14.62 -13.38
CA ARG A 9 4.99 14.37 -11.94
C ARG A 9 3.67 14.66 -11.21
N SER A 10 2.73 13.72 -11.19
CA SER A 10 1.60 13.80 -10.27
C SER A 10 2.01 13.18 -8.94
N ILE A 11 2.45 14.02 -7.99
CA ILE A 11 2.77 13.62 -6.60
C ILE A 11 1.52 13.20 -5.80
N VAL A 12 0.34 13.26 -6.41
CA VAL A 12 -0.94 12.91 -5.79
C VAL A 12 -1.57 11.80 -6.61
N VAL A 13 -1.24 10.54 -6.26
CA VAL A 13 -1.71 9.34 -6.95
C VAL A 13 -3.09 8.91 -6.41
N ASN A 14 -3.40 9.14 -5.11
CA ASN A 14 -4.75 8.90 -4.60
C ASN A 14 -5.14 9.82 -3.44
N LYS A 15 -5.90 10.88 -3.75
CA LYS A 15 -6.20 12.00 -2.83
C LYS A 15 -7.08 11.56 -1.65
N ARG A 16 -7.92 10.56 -1.83
CA ARG A 16 -8.85 10.01 -0.82
C ARG A 16 -8.11 9.16 0.22
N THR A 17 -7.22 8.29 -0.23
CA THR A 17 -6.41 7.43 0.63
C THR A 17 -5.38 8.28 1.40
N GLN A 18 -4.68 9.19 0.72
CA GLN A 18 -3.71 10.08 1.36
C GLN A 18 -4.34 10.96 2.45
N TRP A 19 -5.53 11.54 2.22
CA TRP A 19 -6.21 12.37 3.22
C TRP A 19 -6.69 11.59 4.44
N ARG A 20 -7.19 10.36 4.26
CA ARG A 20 -7.64 9.53 5.39
C ARG A 20 -6.47 9.20 6.32
N ILE A 21 -5.31 8.87 5.74
CA ILE A 21 -4.08 8.55 6.50
C ILE A 21 -3.57 9.76 7.27
N VAL A 22 -3.46 10.89 6.56
CA VAL A 22 -2.97 12.13 7.16
C VAL A 22 -3.90 12.55 8.29
N VAL A 23 -5.23 12.50 8.12
CA VAL A 23 -6.17 12.88 9.19
C VAL A 23 -6.14 11.89 10.36
N GLU A 24 -6.17 10.58 10.09
CA GLU A 24 -6.25 9.56 11.13
C GLU A 24 -4.98 9.51 12.00
N GLN A 25 -3.81 9.81 11.43
CA GLN A 25 -2.52 9.82 12.15
C GLN A 25 -2.05 11.20 12.61
N ALA A 26 -2.42 12.29 11.92
CA ALA A 26 -1.99 13.64 12.31
C ALA A 26 -2.85 14.22 13.43
N TRP A 27 -4.16 13.89 13.51
CA TRP A 27 -5.01 14.46 14.55
C TRP A 27 -4.60 14.06 15.98
N PRO A 28 -4.29 12.78 16.32
CA PRO A 28 -3.95 12.41 17.68
C PRO A 28 -2.51 12.82 18.03
N ALA A 29 -1.59 12.81 17.06
CA ALA A 29 -0.24 13.34 17.24
C ALA A 29 -0.27 14.87 17.49
N GLY A 30 -1.06 15.60 16.70
CA GLY A 30 -1.30 17.03 16.88
C GLY A 30 -1.95 17.33 18.24
N LEU A 31 -2.98 16.57 18.63
CA LEU A 31 -3.62 16.70 19.93
C LEU A 31 -2.63 16.43 21.08
N ALA A 32 -1.82 15.37 20.98
CA ALA A 32 -0.81 15.06 21.99
C ALA A 32 0.21 16.19 22.14
N VAL A 33 0.70 16.75 21.03
CA VAL A 33 1.63 17.89 21.05
C VAL A 33 0.96 19.12 21.67
N LEU A 34 -0.31 19.41 21.33
CA LEU A 34 -1.06 20.52 21.93
C LEU A 34 -1.25 20.36 23.43
N ILE A 35 -1.66 19.17 23.91
CA ILE A 35 -1.82 18.88 25.33
C ILE A 35 -0.49 19.04 26.07
N THR A 36 0.58 18.51 25.49
CA THR A 36 1.93 18.59 26.04
C THR A 36 2.40 20.05 26.10
N SER A 37 2.16 20.83 25.04
CA SER A 37 2.50 22.26 24.98
C SER A 37 1.69 23.10 25.96
N MET A 38 0.40 22.79 26.12
CA MET A 38 -0.49 23.46 27.07
C MET A 38 -0.11 23.16 28.51
N GLY A 39 0.24 21.91 28.82
CA GLY A 39 0.74 21.51 30.13
C GLY A 39 2.06 22.21 30.48
N MET A 40 2.98 22.36 29.52
CA MET A 40 4.22 23.11 29.71
C MET A 40 3.95 24.59 30.01
N CYS A 41 3.06 25.21 29.24
CA CYS A 41 2.69 26.62 29.45
C CYS A 41 2.10 26.82 30.86
N PHE A 42 1.18 25.94 31.28
CA PHE A 42 0.61 25.96 32.62
C PHE A 42 1.67 25.76 33.71
N PHE A 43 2.60 24.82 33.53
CA PHE A 43 3.68 24.59 34.49
C PHE A 43 4.59 25.82 34.64
N VAL A 44 4.96 26.45 33.52
CA VAL A 44 5.79 27.66 33.51
C VAL A 44 5.06 28.83 34.18
N THR A 45 3.75 29.01 33.95
CA THR A 45 2.99 30.08 34.60
C THR A 45 2.86 29.86 36.11
N GLN A 46 2.65 28.62 36.56
CA GLN A 46 2.65 28.30 38.01
C GLN A 46 3.99 28.66 38.66
N VAL A 47 5.12 28.27 38.04
CA VAL A 47 6.47 28.58 38.55
C VAL A 47 6.74 30.10 38.56
N MET A 48 6.31 30.83 37.52
CA MET A 48 6.50 32.28 37.44
C MET A 48 5.65 33.04 38.45
N LEU A 49 4.43 32.59 38.74
CA LEU A 49 3.57 33.19 39.76
C LEU A 49 4.16 33.00 41.17
N GLU A 50 4.62 31.79 41.51
CA GLU A 50 5.32 31.53 42.77
C GLU A 50 6.61 32.35 42.92
N ALA A 51 7.38 32.49 41.85
CA ALA A 51 8.61 33.29 41.85
C ALA A 51 8.35 34.80 42.03
N ASN A 52 7.22 35.31 41.53
CA ASN A 52 6.88 36.73 41.58
C ASN A 52 6.29 37.17 42.94
N GLU A 53 5.52 36.31 43.63
CA GLU A 53 4.89 36.69 44.89
C GLU A 53 5.83 36.66 46.11
N LEU A 54 6.84 35.80 46.12
CA LEU A 54 7.68 35.64 47.32
C LEU A 54 8.98 36.46 47.34
N ALA A 55 9.46 37.02 46.23
CA ALA A 55 10.81 37.63 46.16
C ALA A 55 11.92 36.73 46.77
N VAL A 56 11.71 35.41 46.77
CA VAL A 56 12.56 34.41 47.43
C VAL A 56 13.57 33.84 46.44
N GLU A 57 14.82 33.78 46.90
CA GLU A 57 16.04 33.34 46.23
C GLU A 57 15.96 31.90 45.69
N LEU A 58 15.45 31.69 44.47
CA LEU A 58 15.50 30.46 43.62
C LEU A 58 16.04 29.14 44.27
N PRO A 59 15.42 28.55 45.31
CA PRO A 59 15.87 27.25 45.83
C PRO A 59 15.30 26.10 44.98
N SER A 60 14.29 26.39 44.14
CA SER A 60 13.55 25.44 43.30
C SER A 60 14.10 25.30 41.88
N LEU A 61 15.15 26.05 41.52
CA LEU A 61 15.84 25.98 40.22
C LEU A 61 16.18 24.55 39.78
N PRO A 62 16.78 23.68 40.63
CA PRO A 62 17.03 22.30 40.25
C PRO A 62 15.76 21.48 40.00
N TRP A 63 14.66 21.76 40.71
CA TRP A 63 13.40 21.04 40.52
C TRP A 63 12.70 21.43 39.21
N VAL A 64 12.78 22.71 38.84
CA VAL A 64 12.30 23.20 37.54
C VAL A 64 13.10 22.59 36.39
N LEU A 65 14.42 22.46 36.53
CA LEU A 65 15.26 21.79 35.53
C LEU A 65 14.91 20.31 35.40
N VAL A 66 14.72 19.60 36.51
CA VAL A 66 14.30 18.18 36.50
C VAL A 66 12.92 18.03 35.84
N ALA A 67 11.96 18.91 36.15
CA ALA A 67 10.65 18.89 35.52
C ALA A 67 10.71 19.19 34.01
N GLY A 68 11.51 20.17 33.60
CA GLY A 68 11.73 20.51 32.19
C GLY A 68 12.41 19.39 31.40
N ILE A 69 13.44 18.75 31.98
CA ILE A 69 14.10 17.60 31.37
C ILE A 69 13.11 16.41 31.29
N GLY A 70 12.38 16.13 32.36
CA GLY A 70 11.34 15.10 32.39
C GLY A 70 10.30 15.32 31.29
N PHE A 71 9.86 16.56 31.10
CA PHE A 71 8.95 16.94 30.02
C PHE A 71 9.50 16.67 28.62
N VAL A 72 10.77 17.02 28.37
CA VAL A 72 11.43 16.74 27.08
C VAL A 72 11.53 15.23 26.84
N VAL A 73 11.89 14.45 27.86
CA VAL A 73 11.98 12.99 27.77
C VAL A 73 10.62 12.37 27.45
N VAL A 74 9.56 12.79 28.14
CA VAL A 74 8.19 12.32 27.88
C VAL A 74 7.74 12.71 26.47
N SER A 75 8.00 13.93 26.04
CA SER A 75 7.67 14.40 24.68
C SER A 75 8.39 13.56 23.62
N LEU A 76 9.68 13.28 23.82
CA LEU A 76 10.45 12.43 22.92
C LEU A 76 9.91 11.00 22.87
N ALA A 77 9.52 10.45 24.03
CA ALA A 77 8.92 9.12 24.12
C ALA A 77 7.58 9.04 23.38
N VAL A 78 6.73 10.05 23.49
CA VAL A 78 5.46 10.14 22.76
C VAL A 78 5.70 10.21 21.25
N ILE A 79 6.63 11.05 20.81
CA ILE A 79 6.99 11.17 19.38
C ILE A 79 7.53 9.83 18.86
N ALA A 80 8.44 9.20 19.60
CA ALA A 80 9.00 7.90 19.23
C ALA A 80 7.92 6.82 19.16
N TYR A 81 7.01 6.77 20.14
CA TYR A 81 5.90 5.84 20.14
C TYR A 81 4.98 6.03 18.92
N CYS A 82 4.64 7.27 18.57
CA CYS A 82 3.89 7.59 17.37
C CYS A 82 4.61 7.14 16.09
N ALA A 83 5.93 7.38 16.00
CA ALA A 83 6.74 6.97 14.86
C ALA A 83 6.83 5.45 14.70
N LEU A 84 7.03 4.71 15.80
CA LEU A 84 7.05 3.24 15.78
C LEU A 84 5.69 2.68 15.37
N ARG A 85 4.59 3.22 15.92
CA ARG A 85 3.24 2.78 15.57
C ARG A 85 2.96 2.98 14.08
N PHE A 86 3.42 4.09 13.50
CA PHE A 86 3.34 4.33 12.08
C PHE A 86 4.14 3.29 11.28
N SER A 87 5.38 3.01 11.68
CA SER A 87 6.24 2.02 11.02
C SER A 87 5.62 0.62 10.99
N HIS A 88 5.07 0.15 12.13
CA HIS A 88 4.41 -1.15 12.21
C HIS A 88 3.19 -1.28 11.29
N ARG A 89 2.41 -0.19 11.15
CA ARG A 89 1.22 -0.19 10.28
C ARG A 89 1.57 -0.28 8.80
N VAL A 90 2.79 0.11 8.40
CA VAL A 90 3.28 0.00 7.01
C VAL A 90 3.98 -1.34 6.76
N ALA A 91 4.75 -1.84 7.73
CA ALA A 91 5.53 -3.08 7.56
C ALA A 91 4.65 -4.33 7.34
N GLY A 92 3.49 -4.40 8.02
CA GLY A 92 2.54 -5.51 7.89
C GLY A 92 2.02 -5.73 6.45
N PRO A 93 1.37 -4.73 5.83
CA PRO A 93 0.82 -4.89 4.48
C PRO A 93 1.90 -5.10 3.41
N VAL A 94 3.10 -4.49 3.57
CA VAL A 94 4.24 -4.72 2.67
C VAL A 94 4.72 -6.17 2.70
N TYR A 95 4.77 -6.78 3.89
CA TYR A 95 5.15 -8.19 4.02
C TYR A 95 4.14 -9.13 3.34
N SER A 96 2.84 -8.85 3.47
CA SER A 96 1.78 -9.62 2.80
C SER A 96 1.94 -9.60 1.28
N ILE A 97 2.13 -8.42 0.69
CA ILE A 97 2.36 -8.24 -0.75
C ILE A 97 3.58 -9.06 -1.19
N ARG A 98 4.71 -8.93 -0.48
CA ARG A 98 5.94 -9.67 -0.81
C ARG A 98 5.73 -11.18 -0.82
N ARG A 99 4.98 -11.70 0.16
CA ARG A 99 4.69 -13.13 0.29
C ARG A 99 3.85 -13.64 -0.89
N THR A 100 2.82 -12.91 -1.30
CA THR A 100 2.00 -13.30 -2.45
C THR A 100 2.77 -13.24 -3.77
N LEU A 101 3.63 -12.23 -3.96
CA LEU A 101 4.49 -12.21 -5.15
C LEU A 101 5.47 -13.38 -5.18
N GLN A 102 5.97 -13.81 -4.01
CA GLN A 102 6.82 -15.00 -3.92
C GLN A 102 6.07 -16.27 -4.27
N SER A 103 4.86 -16.49 -3.75
CA SER A 103 4.05 -17.66 -4.09
C SER A 103 3.69 -17.70 -5.59
N PHE A 104 3.35 -16.54 -6.17
CA PHE A 104 3.09 -16.44 -7.61
C PHE A 104 4.34 -16.80 -8.44
N ARG A 105 5.52 -16.31 -8.04
CA ARG A 105 6.79 -16.65 -8.69
C ARG A 105 7.11 -18.15 -8.58
N ASP A 106 6.74 -18.78 -7.47
CA ASP A 106 7.00 -20.19 -7.21
C ASP A 106 5.95 -21.11 -7.89
N GLY A 107 5.03 -20.56 -8.69
CA GLY A 107 4.13 -21.29 -9.59
C GLY A 107 2.66 -21.32 -9.18
N ASP A 108 2.28 -20.64 -8.09
CA ASP A 108 0.88 -20.54 -7.66
C ASP A 108 0.16 -19.43 -8.44
N MET A 109 -0.49 -19.82 -9.55
CA MET A 109 -1.21 -18.91 -10.45
C MET A 109 -2.53 -18.38 -9.85
N ASP A 110 -3.02 -18.93 -8.73
CA ASP A 110 -4.23 -18.48 -8.05
C ASP A 110 -3.93 -17.58 -6.83
N ALA A 111 -2.65 -17.25 -6.63
CA ALA A 111 -2.20 -16.37 -5.56
C ALA A 111 -2.79 -14.95 -5.73
N ARG A 112 -3.69 -14.57 -4.83
CA ARG A 112 -4.24 -13.20 -4.74
C ARG A 112 -3.72 -12.46 -3.52
N VAL A 113 -3.36 -11.19 -3.72
CA VAL A 113 -2.97 -10.29 -2.64
C VAL A 113 -4.27 -9.86 -1.95
N ARG A 114 -4.43 -10.19 -0.66
CA ARG A 114 -5.55 -9.69 0.16
C ARG A 114 -4.98 -8.87 1.30
N LEU A 115 -5.30 -7.57 1.30
CA LEU A 115 -5.07 -6.68 2.42
C LEU A 115 -6.35 -6.52 3.24
N ARG A 116 -6.21 -6.14 4.51
CA ARG A 116 -7.36 -5.88 5.37
C ARG A 116 -8.00 -4.53 5.01
N ASP A 117 -9.33 -4.46 5.10
CA ASP A 117 -10.09 -3.21 4.89
C ASP A 117 -9.53 -2.10 5.77
N GLY A 118 -8.97 -1.06 5.14
CA GLY A 118 -8.35 0.07 5.84
C GLY A 118 -6.84 0.24 5.65
N ASP A 119 -6.15 -0.71 5.02
CA ASP A 119 -4.72 -0.61 4.73
C ASP A 119 -4.40 0.42 3.62
N PHE A 120 -3.16 0.90 3.60
CA PHE A 120 -2.71 1.99 2.74
C PHE A 120 -2.46 1.59 1.28
N LEU A 121 -2.37 0.29 1.04
CA LEU A 121 -1.88 -0.32 -0.21
C LEU A 121 -2.99 -1.06 -0.94
N THR A 122 -4.26 -0.82 -0.61
CA THR A 122 -5.40 -1.50 -1.26
C THR A 122 -5.45 -1.21 -2.76
N ASP A 123 -5.24 0.04 -3.15
CA ASP A 123 -5.19 0.41 -4.58
C ASP A 123 -4.05 -0.32 -5.31
N LEU A 124 -2.86 -0.43 -4.67
CA LEU A 124 -1.73 -1.19 -5.21
C LEU A 124 -2.04 -2.69 -5.27
N THR A 125 -2.82 -3.18 -4.33
CA THR A 125 -3.24 -4.58 -4.24
C THR A 125 -4.21 -4.93 -5.36
N ASP A 126 -5.14 -4.03 -5.69
CA ASP A 126 -6.04 -4.18 -6.82
C ASP A 126 -5.26 -4.20 -8.14
N ASP A 127 -4.36 -3.24 -8.35
CA ASP A 127 -3.48 -3.21 -9.53
C ASP A 127 -2.61 -4.48 -9.63
N LEU A 128 -2.06 -4.98 -8.51
CA LEU A 128 -1.28 -6.21 -8.47
C LEU A 128 -2.14 -7.43 -8.79
N ASN A 129 -3.34 -7.53 -8.23
CA ASN A 129 -4.26 -8.64 -8.51
C ASN A 129 -4.67 -8.66 -9.99
N ASP A 130 -4.89 -7.51 -10.61
CA ASP A 130 -5.16 -7.40 -12.04
C ASP A 130 -3.99 -7.91 -12.89
N ILE A 131 -2.75 -7.58 -12.50
CA ILE A 131 -1.54 -8.07 -13.18
C ILE A 131 -1.39 -9.58 -13.01
N LEU A 132 -1.57 -10.10 -11.78
CA LEU A 132 -1.49 -11.52 -11.46
C LEU A 132 -2.55 -12.32 -12.25
N GLU A 133 -3.78 -11.80 -12.33
CA GLU A 133 -4.87 -12.43 -13.08
C GLU A 133 -4.60 -12.48 -14.58
N ARG A 134 -4.00 -11.41 -15.15
CA ARG A 134 -3.58 -11.42 -16.57
C ARG A 134 -2.44 -12.38 -16.83
N ALA A 135 -1.46 -12.44 -15.92
CA ALA A 135 -0.33 -13.33 -16.03
C ALA A 135 -0.74 -14.80 -15.91
N ALA A 136 -1.74 -15.11 -15.08
CA ALA A 136 -2.34 -16.43 -14.93
C ALA A 136 -3.16 -16.88 -16.16
N ARG A 137 -3.75 -15.95 -16.92
CA ARG A 137 -4.52 -16.27 -18.15
C ARG A 137 -3.66 -16.46 -19.40
N ALA A 138 -2.48 -15.87 -19.46
CA ALA A 138 -1.58 -15.97 -20.62
C ALA A 138 -1.23 -17.42 -21.06
N PRO A 139 -1.04 -18.42 -20.16
CA PRO A 139 -0.85 -19.81 -20.56
C PRO A 139 -2.11 -20.46 -21.15
N ASP A 140 -3.30 -20.10 -20.65
CA ASP A 140 -4.57 -20.67 -21.11
C ASP A 140 -4.96 -20.14 -22.49
N ASP A 141 -4.72 -18.86 -22.77
CA ASP A 141 -5.00 -18.27 -24.09
C ASP A 141 -4.09 -18.84 -25.19
N ALA A 142 -2.84 -19.15 -24.84
CA ALA A 142 -1.90 -19.82 -25.75
C ALA A 142 -2.33 -21.26 -26.06
N ASN A 143 -2.80 -22.00 -25.05
CA ASN A 143 -3.34 -23.35 -25.24
C ASN A 143 -4.68 -23.34 -25.99
N ALA A 144 -5.56 -22.38 -25.72
CA ALA A 144 -6.84 -22.23 -26.43
C ALA A 144 -6.65 -21.89 -27.91
N THR A 145 -5.68 -21.02 -28.23
CA THR A 145 -5.33 -20.69 -29.63
C THR A 145 -4.71 -21.89 -30.35
N THR A 146 -3.89 -22.67 -29.65
CA THR A 146 -3.28 -23.90 -30.18
C THR A 146 -4.32 -25.01 -30.41
N GLN A 147 -5.29 -25.17 -29.51
CA GLN A 147 -6.39 -26.13 -29.69
C GLN A 147 -7.37 -25.70 -30.77
N ALA A 148 -7.66 -24.41 -30.88
CA ALA A 148 -8.50 -23.88 -31.95
C ALA A 148 -7.86 -24.12 -33.32
N THR A 149 -6.57 -23.80 -33.49
CA THR A 149 -5.84 -24.03 -34.75
C THR A 149 -5.74 -25.51 -35.12
N ALA A 150 -5.49 -26.40 -34.16
CA ALA A 150 -5.51 -27.86 -34.39
C ALA A 150 -6.91 -28.37 -34.81
N THR A 151 -7.98 -27.83 -34.23
CA THR A 151 -9.36 -28.20 -34.58
C THR A 151 -9.75 -27.71 -35.97
N PHE A 152 -9.25 -26.53 -36.39
CA PHE A 152 -9.49 -26.01 -37.75
C PHE A 152 -8.75 -26.83 -38.81
N GLU A 153 -7.50 -27.22 -38.58
CA GLU A 153 -6.76 -28.10 -39.50
C GLU A 153 -7.43 -29.48 -39.65
N ASP A 154 -7.93 -30.05 -38.55
CA ASP A 154 -8.59 -31.37 -38.59
C ASP A 154 -9.93 -31.31 -39.34
N ARG A 155 -10.70 -30.23 -39.16
CA ARG A 155 -11.94 -29.99 -39.93
C ARG A 155 -11.67 -29.81 -41.43
N ALA A 156 -10.66 -29.01 -41.79
CA ALA A 156 -10.28 -28.80 -43.19
C ALA A 156 -9.84 -30.11 -43.85
N ARG A 157 -9.16 -30.98 -43.10
CA ARG A 157 -8.70 -32.30 -43.59
C ARG A 157 -9.85 -33.29 -43.79
N VAL A 158 -10.86 -33.27 -42.92
CA VAL A 158 -12.07 -34.10 -43.07
C VAL A 158 -12.91 -33.64 -44.27
N GLU A 159 -13.09 -32.33 -44.44
CA GLU A 159 -13.81 -31.76 -45.59
C GLU A 159 -13.13 -32.11 -46.92
N ALA A 160 -11.80 -31.98 -46.99
CA ALA A 160 -11.04 -32.34 -48.18
C ALA A 160 -11.16 -33.84 -48.54
N ASN A 161 -11.16 -34.72 -47.53
CA ASN A 161 -11.27 -36.16 -47.75
C ASN A 161 -12.70 -36.58 -48.16
N THR A 162 -13.71 -35.87 -47.64
CA THR A 162 -15.13 -36.09 -47.99
C THR A 162 -15.41 -35.65 -49.42
N GLN A 163 -14.84 -34.51 -49.85
CA GLN A 163 -14.95 -34.01 -51.22
C GLN A 163 -14.27 -34.95 -52.22
N ALA A 164 -13.07 -35.43 -51.91
CA ALA A 164 -12.34 -36.39 -52.74
C ALA A 164 -13.08 -37.73 -52.89
N GLY A 165 -13.75 -38.20 -51.84
CA GLY A 165 -14.60 -39.39 -51.89
C GLY A 165 -15.81 -39.21 -52.82
N ALA A 166 -16.47 -38.05 -52.76
CA ALA A 166 -17.62 -37.72 -53.60
C ALA A 166 -17.25 -37.60 -55.09
N ASP A 167 -16.08 -37.04 -55.41
CA ASP A 167 -15.60 -36.90 -56.79
C ASP A 167 -15.26 -38.25 -57.43
N ILE A 168 -14.74 -39.21 -56.64
CA ILE A 168 -14.46 -40.58 -57.12
C ILE A 168 -15.76 -41.33 -57.43
N GLU A 169 -16.81 -41.17 -56.61
CA GLU A 169 -18.13 -41.76 -56.88
C GLU A 169 -18.81 -41.17 -58.12
N ALA A 170 -18.66 -39.86 -58.35
CA ALA A 170 -19.21 -39.19 -59.54
C ALA A 170 -18.50 -39.60 -60.85
N THR A 171 -17.21 -39.99 -60.77
CA THR A 171 -16.41 -40.40 -61.94
C THR A 171 -16.63 -41.88 -62.32
N CYS A 172 -17.09 -42.72 -61.40
CA CYS A 172 -17.36 -44.15 -61.63
C CYS A 172 -18.79 -44.47 -62.08
N ARG A 173 -19.63 -43.44 -62.35
CA ARG A 173 -21.03 -43.58 -62.76
C ARG A 173 -21.25 -43.08 -64.18
#